data_AF-A0A535W0J2-F1
#
_entry.id   AF-A0A535W0J2-F1
#
_cell.length_a   1.000
_cell.length_b   1.000
_cell.length_c   1.000
_cell.angle_alpha   90.00
_cell.angle_beta   90.00
_cell.angle_gamma   90.00
#
_symmetry.space_group_name_H-M   'P 1'
#
loop_
_entity.id
_entity.type
_entity.pdbx_description
1 polymer ?
#
loop_
_entity_poly.entity_id
_entity_poly.type
_entity_poly.pdbx_seq_one_letter_code
_entity_poly.pdbx_strand_id
1 'polypeptide(L)'
;MVKPLASPAAWLDFGFAGNGDVIAIGTRHAAAEPLRLFVARFSASGRKRAERDLSRAVTPLGSDWVSIDPTNDSIVIDDYDHPTNQFTLRRFSSATGRVLSSTKTPSGINRLAVDAYGHEYGLPQYGVGGNVYAAVVRLDARGQVKFGVDYWLRPLTAGARPGEPGVLAFPTAIAIARDGRVIIVDEPDVDATYQDGTPRRMAVVTSLGPDLSSPRQWELPVEWPFGSQAFGAWSHALAIAGAADGSVYVGEPVLDETGRRILGGRVRQFSASGELLGTWGLGTPGSGVARASHPAVDAAGHLWVIDVDPATHRSVIAVLEPG
;
A
#
# COMPACT_ATOMS: atom_id res chain seq x y z
N MET A 1 -32.41 -8.37 10.25
CA MET A 1 -31.55 -9.22 11.10
C MET A 1 -30.52 -9.86 10.19
N VAL A 2 -29.33 -9.25 10.07
CA VAL A 2 -28.32 -9.61 9.06
C VAL A 2 -27.47 -10.76 9.62
N LYS A 3 -27.44 -11.89 8.91
CA LYS A 3 -26.53 -13.01 9.20
C LYS A 3 -25.10 -12.57 8.91
N PRO A 4 -24.13 -12.80 9.81
CA PRO A 4 -22.73 -12.57 9.50
C PRO A 4 -22.30 -13.56 8.41
N LEU A 5 -21.65 -13.04 7.36
CA LEU A 5 -20.94 -13.86 6.38
C LEU A 5 -19.84 -14.62 7.12
N ALA A 6 -20.00 -15.93 7.26
CA ALA A 6 -18.92 -16.84 7.61
C ALA A 6 -17.98 -16.94 6.40
N SER A 7 -17.09 -15.95 6.22
CA SER A 7 -15.98 -16.07 5.27
C SER A 7 -14.84 -16.83 5.94
N PRO A 8 -14.27 -17.88 5.31
CA PRO A 8 -13.01 -18.45 5.76
C PRO A 8 -11.92 -17.41 5.49
N ALA A 9 -11.57 -16.62 6.51
CA ALA A 9 -10.46 -15.67 6.55
C ALA A 9 -10.28 -14.76 5.30
N ALA A 10 -10.55 -13.46 5.46
CA ALA A 10 -10.19 -12.48 4.44
C ALA A 10 -8.69 -12.18 4.53
N TRP A 11 -7.94 -12.43 3.45
CA TRP A 11 -6.59 -11.87 3.31
C TRP A 11 -6.72 -10.37 3.11
N LEU A 12 -5.99 -9.62 3.92
CA LEU A 12 -5.98 -8.16 3.90
C LEU A 12 -4.76 -7.62 3.19
N ASP A 13 -3.63 -8.33 3.32
CA ASP A 13 -2.39 -8.02 2.63
C ASP A 13 -1.42 -9.21 2.69
N PHE A 14 -0.32 -9.14 1.93
CA PHE A 14 0.78 -10.09 2.03
C PHE A 14 2.10 -9.48 1.55
N GLY A 15 3.20 -10.13 1.90
CA GLY A 15 4.52 -9.81 1.39
C GLY A 15 5.45 -11.01 1.47
N PHE A 16 6.73 -10.77 1.23
CA PHE A 16 7.73 -11.83 1.17
C PHE A 16 8.71 -11.73 2.35
N ALA A 17 8.95 -12.87 2.98
CA ALA A 17 10.06 -13.07 3.90
C ALA A 17 11.40 -13.01 3.14
N GLY A 18 12.50 -12.78 3.85
CA GLY A 18 13.84 -12.75 3.24
C GLY A 18 14.26 -14.05 2.55
N ASN A 19 13.64 -15.18 2.92
CA ASN A 19 13.84 -16.49 2.29
C ASN A 19 12.86 -16.79 1.13
N GLY A 20 12.04 -15.82 0.71
CA GLY A 20 11.03 -15.97 -0.34
C GLY A 20 9.75 -16.69 0.09
N ASP A 21 9.59 -17.07 1.37
CA ASP A 21 8.30 -17.51 1.88
C ASP A 21 7.28 -16.36 1.84
N VAL A 22 6.01 -16.67 1.62
CA VAL A 22 4.93 -15.67 1.67
C VAL A 22 4.47 -15.49 3.11
N ILE A 23 4.37 -14.25 3.56
CA ILE A 23 3.78 -13.85 4.84
C ILE A 23 2.48 -13.11 4.52
N ALA A 24 1.36 -13.72 4.88
CA ALA A 24 0.04 -13.21 4.60
C ALA A 24 -0.66 -12.76 5.89
N ILE A 25 -1.32 -11.61 5.84
CA ILE A 25 -2.07 -11.02 6.94
C ILE A 25 -3.55 -11.16 6.65
N GLY A 26 -4.31 -11.68 7.61
CA GLY A 26 -5.73 -11.88 7.45
C GLY A 26 -6.55 -11.61 8.70
N THR A 27 -7.86 -11.61 8.53
CA THR A 27 -8.84 -11.48 9.61
C THR A 27 -9.96 -12.50 9.44
N ARG A 28 -10.49 -12.99 10.56
CA ARG A 28 -11.70 -13.83 10.57
C ARG A 28 -12.98 -13.00 10.66
N HIS A 29 -12.85 -11.70 10.97
CA HIS A 29 -13.96 -10.78 11.17
C HIS A 29 -13.60 -9.41 10.56
N ALA A 30 -13.77 -9.28 9.24
CA ALA A 30 -13.39 -8.06 8.51
C ALA A 30 -14.21 -6.81 8.91
N ALA A 31 -15.35 -6.97 9.55
CA ALA A 31 -16.19 -5.88 10.05
C ALA A 31 -15.94 -5.53 11.53
N ALA A 32 -14.97 -6.16 12.19
CA ALA A 32 -14.66 -5.87 13.59
C ALA A 32 -13.79 -4.61 13.70
N GLU A 33 -14.07 -3.79 14.72
CA GLU A 33 -13.26 -2.63 15.06
C GLU A 33 -13.07 -2.61 16.59
N PRO A 34 -11.84 -2.78 17.10
CA PRO A 34 -10.58 -3.03 16.37
C PRO A 34 -10.51 -4.42 15.70
N LEU A 35 -9.70 -4.55 14.64
CA LEU A 35 -9.50 -5.79 13.89
C LEU A 35 -8.63 -6.78 14.66
N ARG A 36 -9.09 -8.03 14.75
CA ARG A 36 -8.29 -9.16 15.22
C ARG A 36 -7.62 -9.84 14.03
N LEU A 37 -6.31 -9.66 13.92
CA LEU A 37 -5.53 -10.17 12.81
C LEU A 37 -4.84 -11.47 13.18
N PHE A 38 -4.56 -12.27 12.14
CA PHE A 38 -3.63 -13.37 12.20
C PHE A 38 -2.63 -13.25 11.04
N VAL A 39 -1.47 -13.85 11.22
CA VAL A 39 -0.45 -14.02 10.19
C VAL A 39 -0.36 -15.49 9.82
N ALA A 40 -0.29 -15.79 8.53
CA ALA A 40 0.05 -17.10 8.02
C ALA A 40 1.31 -17.05 7.17
N ARG A 41 2.17 -18.05 7.33
CA ARG A 41 3.39 -18.21 6.52
C ARG A 41 3.22 -19.41 5.58
N PHE A 42 3.51 -19.21 4.31
CA PHE A 42 3.49 -20.24 3.27
C PHE A 42 4.88 -20.38 2.67
N SER A 43 5.26 -21.58 2.24
CA SER A 43 6.44 -21.73 1.38
C SER A 43 6.21 -21.02 0.05
N ALA A 44 7.30 -20.71 -0.67
CA ALA A 44 7.21 -20.24 -2.05
C ALA A 44 6.38 -21.18 -2.96
N SER A 45 6.35 -22.48 -2.64
CA SER A 45 5.51 -23.48 -3.33
C SER A 45 4.04 -23.52 -2.84
N GLY A 46 3.60 -22.55 -2.04
CA GLY A 46 2.22 -22.45 -1.52
C GLY A 46 1.86 -23.35 -0.33
N ARG A 47 2.82 -24.09 0.25
CA ARG A 47 2.52 -24.97 1.41
C ARG A 47 2.46 -24.14 2.68
N LYS A 48 1.31 -24.15 3.37
CA LYS A 48 1.16 -23.51 4.68
C LYS A 48 2.15 -24.11 5.69
N ARG A 49 2.98 -23.25 6.29
CA ARG A 49 3.97 -23.60 7.31
C ARG A 49 3.46 -23.33 8.71
N ALA A 50 2.83 -22.18 8.92
CA ALA A 50 2.35 -21.74 10.23
C ALA A 50 1.20 -20.74 10.10
N GLU A 51 0.43 -20.60 11.19
CA GLU A 51 -0.53 -19.52 11.41
C GLU A 51 -0.48 -19.10 12.88
N ARG A 52 -0.54 -17.80 13.14
CA ARG A 52 -0.50 -17.21 14.49
C ARG A 52 -1.45 -16.02 14.56
N ASP A 53 -2.25 -15.95 15.61
CA ASP A 53 -2.99 -14.71 15.89
C ASP A 53 -2.02 -13.64 16.39
N LEU A 54 -2.22 -12.39 15.96
CA LEU A 54 -1.49 -11.27 16.54
C LEU A 54 -1.95 -11.07 17.98
N SER A 55 -1.00 -10.80 18.88
CA SER A 55 -1.26 -10.69 20.32
C SER A 55 -2.11 -9.47 20.70
N ARG A 56 -2.43 -8.61 19.74
CA ARG A 56 -3.17 -7.36 19.92
C ARG A 56 -4.05 -7.10 18.70
N ALA A 57 -5.27 -6.60 18.95
CA ALA A 57 -6.13 -6.06 17.91
C ALA A 57 -5.65 -4.66 17.50
N VAL A 58 -5.79 -4.33 16.22
CA VAL A 58 -5.32 -3.07 15.64
C VAL A 58 -6.47 -2.34 14.96
N THR A 59 -6.39 -1.02 14.92
CA THR A 59 -7.28 -0.18 14.13
C THR A 59 -6.43 0.50 13.05
N PRO A 60 -6.32 -0.11 11.87
CA PRO A 60 -5.51 0.46 10.79
C PRO A 60 -6.14 1.73 10.24
N LEU A 61 -5.31 2.59 9.66
CA LEU A 61 -5.75 3.80 9.01
C LEU A 61 -5.55 3.68 7.51
N GLY A 62 -6.64 3.54 6.76
CA GLY A 62 -6.57 3.58 5.30
C GLY A 62 -6.16 2.26 4.61
N SER A 63 -5.64 2.32 3.37
CA SER A 63 -4.88 1.27 2.66
C SER A 63 -3.41 1.18 3.08
N ASP A 64 -2.66 0.20 2.55
CA ASP A 64 -1.22 -0.08 2.75
C ASP A 64 -0.71 0.15 4.18
N TRP A 65 -1.57 -0.17 5.14
CA TRP A 65 -1.38 0.04 6.57
C TRP A 65 -0.46 -1.02 7.19
N VAL A 66 -0.03 -1.99 6.39
CA VAL A 66 0.85 -3.08 6.80
C VAL A 66 1.98 -3.25 5.80
N SER A 67 3.16 -3.60 6.30
CA SER A 67 4.30 -3.94 5.47
C SER A 67 5.11 -5.07 6.11
N ILE A 68 5.71 -5.92 5.28
CA ILE A 68 6.58 -7.01 5.72
C ILE A 68 8.02 -6.55 5.60
N ASP A 69 8.77 -6.61 6.70
CA ASP A 69 10.21 -6.39 6.70
C ASP A 69 10.94 -7.68 6.30
N PRO A 70 11.54 -7.75 5.10
CA PRO A 70 12.17 -8.97 4.62
C PRO A 70 13.47 -9.30 5.38
N THR A 71 14.04 -8.38 6.15
CA THR A 71 15.32 -8.62 6.87
C THR A 71 15.16 -9.49 8.11
N ASN A 72 13.96 -9.50 8.70
CA ASN A 72 13.68 -10.19 9.96
C ASN A 72 12.27 -10.78 10.02
N ASP A 73 11.56 -10.80 8.88
CA ASP A 73 10.23 -11.35 8.67
C ASP A 73 9.15 -10.73 9.59
N SER A 74 9.38 -9.56 10.18
CA SER A 74 8.39 -8.92 11.04
C SER A 74 7.44 -8.03 10.26
N ILE A 75 6.29 -7.76 10.88
CA ILE A 75 5.16 -7.08 10.26
C ILE A 75 5.05 -5.71 10.91
N VAL A 76 5.13 -4.64 10.13
CA VAL A 76 4.94 -3.26 10.59
C VAL A 76 3.51 -2.85 10.27
N ILE A 77 2.78 -2.34 11.26
CA ILE A 77 1.39 -1.93 11.15
C ILE A 77 1.23 -0.53 11.74
N ASP A 78 0.51 0.35 11.04
CA ASP A 78 -0.02 1.57 11.66
C ASP A 78 -1.28 1.25 12.48
N ASP A 79 -1.32 1.73 13.72
CA ASP A 79 -2.40 1.44 14.66
C ASP A 79 -2.87 2.74 15.31
N TYR A 80 -4.18 2.98 15.26
CA TYR A 80 -4.82 4.17 15.81
C TYR A 80 -5.70 3.85 17.01
N ASP A 81 -5.38 4.47 18.13
CA ASP A 81 -6.18 4.39 19.34
C ASP A 81 -7.15 5.58 19.39
N HIS A 82 -8.40 5.37 18.93
CA HIS A 82 -9.45 6.39 18.93
C HIS A 82 -9.67 7.05 20.31
N PRO A 83 -9.80 6.30 21.43
CA PRO A 83 -9.98 6.91 22.75
C PRO A 83 -8.90 7.90 23.16
N THR A 84 -7.64 7.62 22.81
CA THR A 84 -6.50 8.47 23.20
C THR A 84 -6.00 9.38 22.08
N ASN A 85 -6.62 9.31 20.89
CA ASN A 85 -6.19 9.99 19.67
C ASN A 85 -4.68 9.80 19.39
N GLN A 86 -4.20 8.56 19.54
CA GLN A 86 -2.78 8.24 19.46
C GLN A 86 -2.48 7.30 18.29
N PHE A 87 -1.60 7.74 17.40
CA PHE A 87 -1.02 6.91 16.35
C PHE A 87 0.20 6.16 16.86
N THR A 88 0.29 4.87 16.53
CA THR A 88 1.40 4.01 16.92
C THR A 88 1.82 3.15 15.72
N LEU A 89 3.10 3.16 15.38
CA LEU A 89 3.69 2.12 14.55
C LEU A 89 4.02 0.91 15.43
N ARG A 90 3.38 -0.22 15.14
CA ARG A 90 3.62 -1.47 15.85
C ARG A 90 4.32 -2.47 14.95
N ARG A 91 5.34 -3.11 15.51
CA ARG A 91 6.02 -4.22 14.86
C ARG A 91 5.63 -5.52 15.54
N PHE A 92 5.23 -6.52 14.77
CA PHE A 92 4.85 -7.84 15.23
C PHE A 92 5.79 -8.90 14.68
N SER A 93 6.16 -9.88 15.51
CA SER A 93 6.85 -11.08 15.06
C SER A 93 5.88 -11.95 14.24
N SER A 94 6.19 -12.23 12.98
CA SER A 94 5.39 -13.17 12.18
C SER A 94 5.39 -14.59 12.75
N ALA A 95 6.47 -15.00 13.42
CA ALA A 95 6.62 -16.34 13.97
C ALA A 95 5.81 -16.59 15.25
N THR A 96 5.60 -15.54 16.06
CA THR A 96 4.94 -15.66 17.38
C THR A 96 3.66 -14.86 17.52
N GLY A 97 3.39 -13.92 16.60
CA GLY A 97 2.30 -12.95 16.68
C GLY A 97 2.50 -11.87 17.75
N ARG A 98 3.61 -11.88 18.50
CA ARG A 98 3.85 -10.93 19.61
C ARG A 98 4.36 -9.59 19.10
N VAL A 99 3.99 -8.53 19.82
CA VAL A 99 4.57 -7.18 19.63
C VAL A 99 6.07 -7.21 19.94
N LEU A 100 6.88 -6.75 18.99
CA LEU A 100 8.32 -6.56 19.11
C LEU A 100 8.66 -5.13 19.53
N SER A 101 7.96 -4.15 18.95
CA SER A 101 8.12 -2.73 19.30
C SER A 101 6.81 -1.97 19.10
N SER A 102 6.69 -0.83 19.76
CA SER A 102 5.57 0.10 19.62
C SER A 102 6.09 1.51 19.75
N THR A 103 5.93 2.30 18.70
CA THR A 103 6.43 3.66 18.61
C THR A 103 5.29 4.61 18.37
N LYS A 104 5.12 5.58 19.26
CA LYS A 104 4.17 6.66 19.07
C LYS A 104 4.63 7.59 17.94
N THR A 105 3.73 7.87 17.02
CA THR A 105 3.96 8.83 15.93
C THR A 105 3.05 10.04 16.14
N PRO A 106 3.54 11.29 16.06
CA PRO A 106 2.74 12.47 16.39
C PRO A 106 1.50 12.66 15.50
N SER A 107 1.58 12.30 14.22
CA SER A 107 0.56 12.65 13.23
C SER A 107 0.25 11.51 12.24
N GLY A 108 0.56 10.27 12.65
CA GLY A 108 0.34 9.05 11.88
C GLY A 108 1.31 8.91 10.72
N ILE A 109 1.94 7.74 10.60
CA ILE A 109 2.58 7.33 9.35
C ILE A 109 1.63 6.35 8.70
N ASN A 110 1.00 6.81 7.64
CA ASN A 110 0.05 6.08 6.83
C ASN A 110 0.78 5.52 5.60
N ARG A 111 0.30 4.43 4.97
CA ARG A 111 0.94 3.77 3.82
C ARG A 111 2.42 3.44 4.08
N LEU A 112 2.71 2.21 4.47
CA LEU A 112 4.05 1.79 4.89
C LEU A 112 4.70 0.92 3.81
N ALA A 113 5.97 1.16 3.56
CA ALA A 113 6.77 0.24 2.75
C ALA A 113 8.16 0.05 3.37
N VAL A 114 8.63 -1.20 3.42
CA VAL A 114 9.95 -1.55 3.93
C VAL A 114 10.80 -2.09 2.79
N ASP A 115 12.01 -1.58 2.65
CA ASP A 115 12.94 -2.05 1.62
C ASP A 115 13.67 -3.34 2.03
N ALA A 116 14.42 -3.91 1.09
CA ALA A 116 15.20 -5.13 1.31
C ALA A 116 16.30 -5.01 2.39
N TYR A 117 16.59 -3.79 2.85
CA TYR A 117 17.58 -3.47 3.87
C TYR A 117 16.93 -3.09 5.22
N GLY A 118 15.60 -3.18 5.33
CA GLY A 118 14.86 -2.86 6.55
C GLY A 118 14.67 -1.36 6.76
N HIS A 119 14.90 -0.54 5.74
CA HIS A 119 14.53 0.88 5.81
C HIS A 119 13.03 1.02 5.63
N GLU A 120 12.40 1.66 6.59
CA GLU A 120 10.97 1.94 6.59
C GLU A 120 10.70 3.32 5.97
N TYR A 121 9.74 3.36 5.04
CA TYR A 121 9.23 4.58 4.44
C TYR A 121 7.72 4.66 4.69
N GLY A 122 7.20 5.88 4.74
CA GLY A 122 5.76 6.05 4.75
C GLY A 122 5.30 7.46 4.44
N LEU A 123 3.98 7.60 4.30
CA LEU A 123 3.27 8.81 3.94
C LEU A 123 2.59 9.41 5.19
N PRO A 124 3.05 10.54 5.72
CA PRO A 124 2.44 11.11 6.92
C PRO A 124 0.99 11.54 6.67
N GLN A 125 0.07 11.19 7.57
CA GLN A 125 -1.35 11.56 7.40
C GLN A 125 -1.60 13.06 7.71
N TYR A 126 -0.97 13.55 8.78
CA TYR A 126 -1.15 14.93 9.26
C TYR A 126 0.21 15.65 9.39
N GLY A 127 1.18 15.29 8.54
CA GLY A 127 2.56 15.79 8.59
C GLY A 127 3.41 15.14 9.68
N VAL A 128 4.59 15.68 9.98
CA VAL A 128 5.48 15.18 11.06
C VAL A 128 6.21 16.32 11.76
N GLY A 129 6.37 16.22 13.10
CA GLY A 129 7.23 17.13 13.87
C GLY A 129 6.88 18.62 13.73
N GLY A 130 5.60 18.94 13.56
CA GLY A 130 5.13 20.32 13.33
C GLY A 130 5.23 20.80 11.87
N ASN A 131 5.75 19.97 10.96
CA ASN A 131 5.72 20.24 9.53
C ASN A 131 4.53 19.51 8.88
N VAL A 132 3.49 20.27 8.56
CA VAL A 132 2.25 19.79 7.91
C VAL A 132 2.45 19.43 6.43
N TYR A 133 3.59 19.80 5.85
CA TYR A 133 3.91 19.59 4.42
C TYR A 133 4.75 18.34 4.17
N ALA A 134 5.07 17.55 5.20
CA ALA A 134 5.78 16.30 5.00
C ALA A 134 4.93 15.33 4.16
N ALA A 135 5.45 14.94 3.01
CA ALA A 135 4.76 14.06 2.07
C ALA A 135 5.28 12.63 2.14
N VAL A 136 6.60 12.45 2.27
CA VAL A 136 7.25 11.14 2.33
C VAL A 136 8.35 11.20 3.38
N VAL A 137 8.42 10.20 4.25
CA VAL A 137 9.44 10.13 5.29
C VAL A 137 10.15 8.79 5.29
N ARG A 138 11.44 8.81 5.64
CA ARG A 138 12.23 7.63 5.98
C ARG A 138 12.34 7.56 7.50
N LEU A 139 11.96 6.42 8.07
CA LEU A 139 12.00 6.17 9.50
C LEU A 139 13.30 5.45 9.90
N ASP A 140 13.67 5.57 11.17
CA ASP A 140 14.65 4.71 11.80
C ASP A 140 14.02 3.40 12.31
N ALA A 141 14.82 2.45 12.81
CA ALA A 141 14.34 1.17 13.34
C ALA A 141 13.43 1.30 14.59
N ARG A 142 13.33 2.52 15.15
CA ARG A 142 12.42 2.86 16.24
C ARG A 142 11.19 3.58 15.72
N GLY A 143 10.93 3.65 14.41
CA GLY A 143 9.77 4.34 13.83
C GLY A 143 9.80 5.87 13.97
N GLN A 144 10.97 6.47 14.24
CA GLN A 144 11.14 7.93 14.27
C GLN A 144 11.57 8.45 12.90
N VAL A 145 11.11 9.64 12.51
CA VAL A 145 11.49 10.26 11.24
C VAL A 145 12.98 10.60 11.26
N LYS A 146 13.74 10.00 10.34
CA LYS A 146 15.17 10.26 10.14
C LYS A 146 15.41 11.38 9.13
N PHE A 147 14.66 11.37 8.02
CA PHE A 147 14.58 12.44 7.03
C PHE A 147 13.30 12.27 6.20
N GLY A 148 12.99 13.22 5.33
CA GLY A 148 11.84 13.15 4.45
C GLY A 148 11.92 14.18 3.34
N VAL A 149 10.88 14.20 2.51
CA VAL A 149 10.61 15.27 1.56
C VAL A 149 9.21 15.83 1.75
N ASP A 150 9.04 17.10 1.38
CA ASP A 150 7.74 17.77 1.36
C ASP A 150 6.97 17.50 0.05
N TYR A 151 5.75 18.07 -0.06
CA TYR A 151 4.94 17.97 -1.28
C TYR A 151 5.60 18.58 -2.53
N TRP A 152 6.72 19.30 -2.42
CA TRP A 152 7.50 19.83 -3.54
C TRP A 152 8.72 18.95 -3.85
N LEU A 153 8.82 17.77 -3.22
CA LEU A 153 9.97 16.87 -3.30
C LEU A 153 11.27 17.52 -2.83
N ARG A 154 11.18 18.48 -1.92
CA ARG A 154 12.34 19.15 -1.31
C ARG A 154 12.67 18.49 0.02
N PRO A 155 13.96 18.46 0.43
CA PRO A 155 14.33 17.95 1.75
C PRO A 155 13.50 18.59 2.85
N LEU A 156 12.96 17.76 3.73
CA LEU A 156 12.07 18.21 4.80
C LEU A 156 12.85 19.04 5.83
N THR A 157 12.66 20.36 5.79
CA THR A 157 13.19 21.30 6.78
C THR A 157 12.08 21.85 7.68
N ALA A 158 12.39 22.21 8.92
CA ALA A 158 11.42 22.82 9.82
C ALA A 158 10.94 24.20 9.29
N GLY A 159 9.62 24.42 9.21
CA GLY A 159 9.03 25.75 9.01
C GLY A 159 8.85 26.25 7.58
N ALA A 160 9.04 25.42 6.55
CA ALA A 160 8.86 25.86 5.16
C ALA A 160 7.40 25.67 4.68
N ARG A 161 6.71 26.77 4.36
CA ARG A 161 5.54 26.80 3.47
C ARG A 161 5.95 27.43 2.15
N PRO A 162 6.08 26.67 1.07
CA PRO A 162 6.28 27.23 -0.26
C PRO A 162 5.03 27.99 -0.72
N GLY A 163 5.22 29.09 -1.45
CA GLY A 163 4.12 29.90 -2.02
C GLY A 163 3.62 29.40 -3.39
N GLU A 164 4.00 28.20 -3.79
CA GLU A 164 3.71 27.61 -5.11
C GLU A 164 3.00 26.26 -4.94
N PRO A 165 2.26 25.72 -5.93
CA PRO A 165 1.64 24.40 -5.83
C PRO A 165 2.66 23.25 -5.68
N GLY A 166 2.31 22.22 -4.92
CA GLY A 166 3.14 21.02 -4.74
C GLY A 166 3.36 20.23 -6.03
N VAL A 167 4.45 19.47 -6.05
CA VAL A 167 4.75 18.46 -7.08
C VAL A 167 3.93 17.19 -6.85
N LEU A 168 3.72 16.83 -5.57
CA LEU A 168 2.76 15.84 -5.12
C LEU A 168 1.46 16.55 -4.70
N ALA A 169 0.31 15.98 -5.03
CA ALA A 169 -1.00 16.48 -4.64
C ALA A 169 -1.59 15.67 -3.47
N PHE A 170 -1.88 14.40 -3.72
CA PHE A 170 -2.51 13.45 -2.82
C PHE A 170 -1.84 12.07 -2.91
N PRO A 171 -0.61 11.91 -2.35
CA PRO A 171 0.10 10.65 -2.39
C PRO A 171 -0.73 9.58 -1.64
N THR A 172 -1.11 8.53 -2.35
CA THR A 172 -2.17 7.59 -1.91
C THR A 172 -1.67 6.16 -1.72
N ALA A 173 -0.52 5.81 -2.30
CA ALA A 173 0.11 4.50 -2.16
C ALA A 173 1.63 4.62 -2.28
N ILE A 174 2.35 3.74 -1.59
CA ILE A 174 3.82 3.68 -1.60
C ILE A 174 4.29 2.24 -1.71
N ALA A 175 5.28 2.00 -2.54
CA ALA A 175 6.00 0.73 -2.62
C ALA A 175 7.49 0.96 -2.79
N ILE A 176 8.27 -0.06 -2.48
CA ILE A 176 9.69 -0.08 -2.78
C ILE A 176 9.94 -1.02 -3.94
N ALA A 177 10.50 -0.50 -5.03
CA ALA A 177 11.01 -1.32 -6.12
C ALA A 177 12.24 -2.10 -5.64
N ARG A 178 12.54 -3.23 -6.30
CA ARG A 178 13.65 -4.12 -5.90
C ARG A 178 15.02 -3.42 -5.86
N ASP A 179 15.23 -2.42 -6.70
CA ASP A 179 16.45 -1.62 -6.73
C ASP A 179 16.53 -0.59 -5.59
N GLY A 180 15.54 -0.56 -4.70
CA GLY A 180 15.44 0.35 -3.56
C GLY A 180 14.74 1.66 -3.87
N ARG A 181 14.30 1.90 -5.12
CA ARG A 181 13.55 3.12 -5.44
C ARG A 181 12.22 3.15 -4.70
N VAL A 182 11.89 4.31 -4.17
CA VAL A 182 10.59 4.60 -3.56
C VAL A 182 9.64 4.99 -4.68
N ILE A 183 8.56 4.24 -4.85
CA ILE A 183 7.52 4.47 -5.83
C ILE A 183 6.27 4.97 -5.11
N ILE A 184 5.74 6.10 -5.56
CA ILE A 184 4.56 6.74 -4.99
C ILE A 184 3.55 6.89 -6.10
N VAL A 185 2.31 6.46 -5.85
CA VAL A 185 1.16 6.84 -6.68
C VAL A 185 0.52 8.04 -6.03
N ASP A 186 0.35 9.06 -6.84
CA ASP A 186 -0.26 10.32 -6.48
C ASP A 186 -1.58 10.47 -7.25
N GLU A 187 -2.65 10.76 -6.51
CA GLU A 187 -3.92 11.07 -7.12
C GLU A 187 -3.87 12.52 -7.66
N PRO A 188 -4.29 12.75 -8.91
CA PRO A 188 -4.22 14.08 -9.48
C PRO A 188 -5.15 15.04 -8.73
N ASP A 189 -4.68 16.27 -8.52
CA ASP A 189 -5.57 17.38 -8.20
C ASP A 189 -6.46 17.64 -9.42
N VAL A 190 -7.71 17.19 -9.39
CA VAL A 190 -8.61 17.26 -10.55
C VAL A 190 -9.07 18.68 -10.86
N ASP A 191 -8.91 19.60 -9.91
CA ASP A 191 -9.17 21.02 -10.10
C ASP A 191 -7.93 21.73 -10.71
N ALA A 192 -6.76 21.06 -10.69
CA ALA A 192 -5.55 21.56 -11.32
C ALA A 192 -5.53 21.28 -12.84
N THR A 193 -4.86 22.17 -13.56
CA THR A 193 -4.60 22.05 -14.98
C THR A 193 -3.09 21.98 -15.26
N TYR A 194 -2.70 21.31 -16.34
CA TYR A 194 -1.36 21.46 -16.91
C TYR A 194 -1.13 22.89 -17.38
N GLN A 195 0.12 23.25 -17.69
CA GLN A 195 0.46 24.61 -18.16
C GLN A 195 -0.29 25.02 -19.44
N ASP A 196 -0.79 24.05 -20.21
CA ASP A 196 -1.60 24.25 -21.41
C ASP A 196 -3.11 24.37 -21.12
N GLY A 197 -3.53 24.31 -19.85
CA GLY A 197 -4.93 24.39 -19.42
C GLY A 197 -5.69 23.05 -19.43
N THR A 198 -5.05 21.93 -19.80
CA THR A 198 -5.68 20.61 -19.79
C THR A 198 -5.90 20.14 -18.34
N PRO A 199 -7.07 19.62 -17.94
CA PRO A 199 -7.30 19.11 -16.59
C PRO A 199 -6.37 17.94 -16.24
N ARG A 200 -5.78 17.96 -15.04
CA ARG A 200 -5.01 16.82 -14.51
C ARG A 200 -5.98 15.75 -14.05
N ARG A 201 -6.17 14.71 -14.86
CA ARG A 201 -7.11 13.61 -14.57
C ARG A 201 -6.44 12.24 -14.45
N MET A 202 -5.15 12.20 -14.71
CA MET A 202 -4.36 10.98 -14.80
C MET A 202 -3.59 10.77 -13.50
N ALA A 203 -3.52 9.52 -13.03
CA ALA A 203 -2.66 9.18 -11.90
C ALA A 203 -1.22 9.55 -12.24
N VAL A 204 -0.51 10.15 -11.28
CA VAL A 204 0.91 10.46 -11.43
C VAL A 204 1.70 9.46 -10.60
N VAL A 205 2.72 8.86 -11.20
CA VAL A 205 3.70 8.06 -10.47
C VAL A 205 4.94 8.89 -10.26
N THR A 206 5.43 8.93 -9.03
CA THR A 206 6.71 9.54 -8.67
C THR A 206 7.66 8.45 -8.20
N SER A 207 8.82 8.32 -8.83
CA SER A 207 9.93 7.52 -8.30
C SER A 207 11.00 8.39 -7.69
N LEU A 208 11.50 8.00 -6.53
CA LEU A 208 12.61 8.63 -5.84
C LEU A 208 13.71 7.59 -5.57
N GLY A 209 14.95 8.05 -5.44
CA GLY A 209 16.02 7.23 -4.87
C GLY A 209 15.74 6.82 -3.42
N PRO A 210 16.47 5.84 -2.85
CA PRO A 210 16.34 5.44 -1.44
C PRO A 210 16.59 6.59 -0.43
N ASP A 211 17.32 7.62 -0.87
CA ASP A 211 17.57 8.85 -0.12
C ASP A 211 16.50 9.93 -0.35
N LEU A 212 15.40 9.57 -1.02
CA LEU A 212 14.32 10.46 -1.46
C LEU A 212 14.77 11.56 -2.43
N SER A 213 15.83 11.32 -3.20
CA SER A 213 16.35 12.24 -4.21
C SER A 213 15.95 11.86 -5.63
N SER A 214 16.40 12.66 -6.61
CA SER A 214 16.34 12.35 -8.05
C SER A 214 14.93 12.00 -8.56
N PRO A 215 13.94 12.89 -8.34
CA PRO A 215 12.56 12.59 -8.68
C PRO A 215 12.38 12.41 -10.19
N ARG A 216 11.65 11.34 -10.54
CA ARG A 216 11.13 11.11 -11.88
C ARG A 216 9.63 10.93 -11.79
N GLN A 217 8.90 11.68 -12.62
CA GLN A 217 7.45 11.59 -12.70
C GLN A 217 6.99 11.14 -14.09
N TRP A 218 5.91 10.38 -14.12
CA TRP A 218 5.20 10.03 -15.34
C TRP A 218 3.74 9.77 -15.02
N GLU A 219 2.89 9.87 -16.03
CA GLU A 219 1.46 9.65 -15.90
C GLU A 219 1.09 8.23 -16.31
N LEU A 220 0.05 7.71 -15.67
CA LEU A 220 -0.58 6.47 -16.11
C LEU A 220 -1.74 6.81 -17.05
N PRO A 221 -1.89 6.12 -18.20
CA PRO A 221 -2.98 6.27 -19.17
C PRO A 221 -4.33 5.75 -18.65
N VAL A 222 -4.58 5.95 -17.37
CA VAL A 222 -5.80 5.60 -16.66
C VAL A 222 -6.32 6.88 -16.04
N GLU A 223 -7.46 7.34 -16.55
CA GLU A 223 -8.24 8.35 -15.85
C GLU A 223 -8.60 7.79 -14.48
N TRP A 224 -8.36 8.59 -13.44
CA TRP A 224 -8.66 8.15 -12.09
C TRP A 224 -10.17 7.86 -11.99
N PRO A 225 -10.58 6.62 -11.67
CA PRO A 225 -11.95 6.16 -11.90
C PRO A 225 -13.01 6.89 -11.06
N PHE A 226 -12.62 7.76 -10.12
CA PHE A 226 -13.54 8.42 -9.19
C PHE A 226 -13.67 9.94 -9.36
N GLY A 227 -12.78 10.60 -10.09
CA GLY A 227 -12.58 12.04 -9.90
C GLY A 227 -12.33 12.39 -8.41
N SER A 228 -12.23 13.67 -8.06
CA SER A 228 -11.93 14.10 -6.67
C SER A 228 -13.06 13.87 -5.65
N GLN A 229 -14.19 13.25 -6.01
CA GLN A 229 -15.39 13.26 -5.16
C GLN A 229 -15.36 12.25 -3.99
N ALA A 230 -14.25 11.56 -3.72
CA ALA A 230 -14.17 10.53 -2.66
C ALA A 230 -13.13 10.78 -1.56
N PHE A 231 -12.71 12.02 -1.34
CA PHE A 231 -11.50 12.33 -0.55
C PHE A 231 -11.62 12.44 0.98
N GLY A 232 -12.77 12.16 1.57
CA GLY A 232 -13.00 12.48 2.99
C GLY A 232 -12.55 11.43 4.02
N ALA A 233 -12.58 10.13 3.71
CA ALA A 233 -12.35 9.09 4.73
C ALA A 233 -12.09 7.68 4.17
N TRP A 234 -11.93 7.52 2.85
CA TRP A 234 -12.05 6.20 2.21
C TRP A 234 -11.21 6.01 0.93
N SER A 235 -10.08 6.71 0.73
CA SER A 235 -9.12 6.46 -0.39
C SER A 235 -8.36 5.11 -0.31
N HIS A 236 -8.93 4.14 0.43
CA HIS A 236 -8.28 3.00 1.08
C HIS A 236 -8.07 1.74 0.19
N ALA A 237 -7.84 1.85 -1.12
CA ALA A 237 -7.90 0.65 -1.98
C ALA A 237 -6.85 0.55 -3.09
N LEU A 238 -5.91 1.48 -3.18
CA LEU A 238 -4.81 1.35 -4.13
C LEU A 238 -3.65 0.70 -3.41
N ALA A 239 -3.41 -0.55 -3.77
CA ALA A 239 -2.16 -1.23 -3.46
C ALA A 239 -1.27 -1.17 -4.71
N ILE A 240 0.03 -0.96 -4.48
CA ILE A 240 1.03 -0.86 -5.54
C ILE A 240 2.20 -1.81 -5.28
N ALA A 241 2.79 -2.32 -6.36
CA ALA A 241 4.13 -2.89 -6.33
C ALA A 241 5.02 -2.27 -7.41
N GLY A 242 6.31 -2.16 -7.11
CA GLY A 242 7.34 -1.76 -8.06
C GLY A 242 8.23 -2.94 -8.46
N ALA A 243 8.50 -3.10 -9.75
CA ALA A 243 9.48 -4.07 -10.25
C ALA A 243 10.86 -3.45 -10.47
N ALA A 244 11.87 -4.31 -10.61
CA ALA A 244 13.26 -3.92 -10.80
C ALA A 244 13.50 -3.16 -12.12
N ASP A 245 12.71 -3.45 -13.15
CA ASP A 245 12.75 -2.76 -14.45
C ASP A 245 12.10 -1.36 -14.41
N GLY A 246 11.54 -0.97 -13.25
CA GLY A 246 10.81 0.27 -13.06
C GLY A 246 9.37 0.23 -13.57
N SER A 247 8.87 -0.92 -13.99
CA SER A 247 7.43 -1.11 -14.15
C SER A 247 6.73 -1.08 -12.79
N VAL A 248 5.48 -0.66 -12.81
CA VAL A 248 4.63 -0.52 -11.62
C VAL A 248 3.32 -1.26 -11.82
N TYR A 249 2.88 -1.95 -10.78
CA TYR A 249 1.61 -2.67 -10.75
C TYR A 249 0.65 -1.91 -9.85
N VAL A 250 -0.49 -1.52 -10.39
CA VAL A 250 -1.50 -0.74 -9.67
C VAL A 250 -2.77 -1.56 -9.53
N GLY A 251 -3.22 -1.77 -8.29
CA GLY A 251 -4.53 -2.30 -7.98
C GLY A 251 -5.60 -1.24 -8.22
N GLU A 252 -6.39 -1.41 -9.28
CA GLU A 252 -7.49 -0.52 -9.61
C GLU A 252 -8.74 -0.88 -8.79
N PRO A 253 -9.21 0.02 -7.92
CA PRO A 253 -10.47 -0.18 -7.19
C PRO A 253 -11.68 -0.10 -8.13
N VAL A 254 -12.70 -0.90 -7.84
CA VAL A 254 -13.90 -1.04 -8.68
C VAL A 254 -15.15 -0.77 -7.84
N LEU A 255 -16.18 -0.18 -8.45
CA LEU A 255 -17.50 0.01 -7.85
C LEU A 255 -18.49 -1.02 -8.39
N ASP A 256 -19.47 -1.39 -7.55
CA ASP A 256 -20.69 -2.02 -8.00
C ASP A 256 -21.64 -1.02 -8.66
N GLU A 257 -22.75 -1.54 -9.19
CA GLU A 257 -23.82 -0.79 -9.85
C GLU A 257 -24.50 0.26 -8.95
N THR A 258 -24.32 0.18 -7.63
CA THR A 258 -24.83 1.17 -6.65
C THR A 258 -23.79 2.23 -6.30
N GLY A 259 -22.62 2.19 -6.93
CA GLY A 259 -21.50 3.09 -6.65
C GLY A 259 -20.72 2.72 -5.38
N ARG A 260 -20.91 1.52 -4.82
CA ARG A 260 -20.15 1.06 -3.64
C ARG A 260 -18.90 0.31 -4.06
N ARG A 261 -17.80 0.52 -3.34
CA ARG A 261 -16.56 -0.23 -3.57
C ARG A 261 -16.74 -1.72 -3.28
N ILE A 262 -16.21 -2.55 -4.17
CA ILE A 262 -16.13 -4.00 -4.00
C ILE A 262 -14.70 -4.43 -3.69
N LEU A 263 -14.55 -5.55 -2.99
CA LEU A 263 -13.24 -6.17 -2.74
C LEU A 263 -12.69 -6.74 -4.04
N GLY A 264 -11.43 -6.40 -4.34
CA GLY A 264 -10.78 -6.79 -5.57
C GLY A 264 -11.29 -6.05 -6.80
N GLY A 265 -10.48 -6.08 -7.86
CA GLY A 265 -10.79 -5.41 -9.10
C GLY A 265 -9.88 -5.88 -10.20
N ARG A 266 -9.12 -4.94 -10.75
CA ARG A 266 -8.07 -5.21 -11.74
C ARG A 266 -6.71 -4.87 -11.15
N VAL A 267 -5.69 -5.61 -11.53
CA VAL A 267 -4.31 -5.16 -11.41
C VAL A 267 -3.83 -4.82 -12.82
N ARG A 268 -3.16 -3.68 -12.97
CA ARG A 268 -2.58 -3.24 -14.24
C ARG A 268 -1.09 -3.00 -14.10
N GLN A 269 -0.31 -3.46 -15.07
CA GLN A 269 1.12 -3.18 -15.14
C GLN A 269 1.37 -2.03 -16.10
N PHE A 270 2.17 -1.08 -15.67
CA PHE A 270 2.65 0.02 -16.49
C PHE A 270 4.16 -0.01 -16.58
N SER A 271 4.71 0.30 -17.75
CA SER A 271 6.15 0.44 -17.93
C SER A 271 6.69 1.64 -17.14
N ALA A 272 8.02 1.75 -17.05
CA ALA A 272 8.69 2.91 -16.46
C ALA A 272 8.44 4.23 -17.23
N SER A 273 7.81 4.19 -18.40
CA SER A 273 7.35 5.35 -19.18
C SER A 273 5.83 5.54 -19.16
N GLY A 274 5.09 4.73 -18.40
CA GLY A 274 3.64 4.81 -18.29
C GLY A 274 2.84 4.00 -19.31
N GLU A 275 3.48 3.22 -20.19
CA GLU A 275 2.76 2.39 -21.16
C GLU A 275 2.04 1.23 -20.45
N LEU A 276 0.77 0.96 -20.78
CA LEU A 276 0.04 -0.20 -20.24
C LEU A 276 0.58 -1.49 -20.85
N LEU A 277 1.20 -2.35 -20.03
CA LEU A 277 1.80 -3.62 -20.44
C LEU A 277 0.89 -4.83 -20.23
N GLY A 278 0.03 -4.79 -19.21
CA GLY A 278 -0.78 -5.94 -18.83
C GLY A 278 -1.95 -5.58 -17.91
N THR A 279 -2.96 -6.46 -17.88
CA THR A 279 -4.15 -6.32 -17.03
C THR A 279 -4.61 -7.70 -16.56
N TRP A 280 -4.96 -7.82 -15.29
CA TRP A 280 -5.43 -9.06 -14.67
C TRP A 280 -6.68 -8.84 -13.81
N GLY A 281 -7.58 -9.82 -13.79
CA GLY A 281 -8.83 -9.77 -13.03
C GLY A 281 -9.98 -9.06 -13.75
N LEU A 282 -11.14 -9.01 -13.09
CA LEU A 282 -12.39 -8.39 -13.54
C LEU A 282 -12.74 -8.69 -15.00
N GLY A 283 -12.91 -9.97 -15.32
CA GLY A 283 -13.36 -10.40 -16.65
C GLY A 283 -12.30 -10.29 -17.75
N THR A 284 -11.05 -9.97 -17.42
CA THR A 284 -9.94 -9.99 -18.37
C THR A 284 -9.69 -11.43 -18.84
N PRO A 285 -9.94 -11.76 -20.13
CA PRO A 285 -9.83 -13.13 -20.62
C PRO A 285 -8.40 -13.66 -20.47
N GLY A 286 -8.26 -14.90 -20.02
CA GLY A 286 -6.96 -15.55 -19.87
C GLY A 286 -6.10 -15.06 -18.70
N SER A 287 -6.58 -14.14 -17.87
CA SER A 287 -5.77 -13.58 -16.76
C SER A 287 -5.52 -14.53 -15.59
N GLY A 288 -6.23 -15.66 -15.51
CA GLY A 288 -6.05 -16.67 -14.46
C GLY A 288 -6.62 -16.30 -13.08
N VAL A 289 -7.20 -15.10 -12.92
CA VAL A 289 -7.77 -14.60 -11.65
C VAL A 289 -9.12 -13.90 -11.89
N ALA A 290 -10.00 -13.94 -10.87
CA ALA A 290 -11.35 -13.38 -10.96
C ALA A 290 -11.39 -11.88 -10.61
N ARG A 291 -10.86 -11.49 -9.45
CA ARG A 291 -10.73 -10.09 -9.01
C ARG A 291 -9.41 -9.92 -8.28
N ALA A 292 -8.46 -9.27 -8.93
CA ALA A 292 -7.11 -9.07 -8.40
C ALA A 292 -7.03 -7.84 -7.49
N SER A 293 -6.23 -7.93 -6.44
CA SER A 293 -5.85 -6.81 -5.55
C SER A 293 -4.50 -7.06 -4.89
N HIS A 294 -3.95 -6.04 -4.22
CA HIS A 294 -2.69 -6.14 -3.46
C HIS A 294 -1.56 -6.78 -4.27
N PRO A 295 -1.15 -6.17 -5.40
CA PRO A 295 -0.05 -6.71 -6.17
C PRO A 295 1.24 -6.70 -5.34
N ALA A 296 2.04 -7.74 -5.44
CA ALA A 296 3.40 -7.82 -4.91
C ALA A 296 4.30 -8.54 -5.91
N VAL A 297 5.57 -8.14 -6.00
CA VAL A 297 6.54 -8.76 -6.92
C VAL A 297 7.58 -9.50 -6.12
N ASP A 298 7.80 -10.78 -6.42
CA ASP A 298 8.80 -11.59 -5.73
C ASP A 298 10.23 -11.31 -6.25
N ALA A 299 11.23 -11.93 -5.61
CA ALA A 299 12.63 -11.75 -6.01
C ALA A 299 12.98 -12.30 -7.40
N ALA A 300 12.15 -13.18 -7.96
CA ALA A 300 12.27 -13.72 -9.31
C ALA A 300 11.56 -12.83 -10.36
N GLY A 301 10.76 -11.85 -9.92
CA GLY A 301 10.01 -10.96 -10.79
C GLY A 301 8.60 -11.45 -11.10
N HIS A 302 8.10 -12.49 -10.43
CA HIS A 302 6.72 -12.92 -10.62
C HIS A 302 5.77 -11.97 -9.90
N LEU A 303 4.62 -11.70 -10.52
CA LEU A 303 3.55 -10.94 -9.92
C LEU A 303 2.68 -11.88 -9.07
N TRP A 304 2.45 -11.49 -7.83
CA TRP A 304 1.52 -12.15 -6.91
C TRP A 304 0.37 -11.19 -6.62
N VAL A 305 -0.83 -11.73 -6.41
CA VAL A 305 -2.04 -10.94 -6.09
C VAL A 305 -2.92 -11.67 -5.09
N ILE A 306 -3.76 -10.94 -4.38
CA ILE A 306 -4.95 -11.50 -3.73
C ILE A 306 -6.07 -11.57 -4.78
N ASP A 307 -6.46 -12.79 -5.15
CA ASP A 307 -7.62 -13.07 -6.00
C ASP A 307 -8.87 -13.32 -5.14
N VAL A 308 -9.94 -12.56 -5.39
CA VAL A 308 -11.21 -12.64 -4.68
C VAL A 308 -12.27 -13.25 -5.58
N ASP A 309 -12.84 -14.36 -5.14
CA ASP A 309 -13.99 -14.98 -5.79
C ASP A 309 -15.23 -14.06 -5.64
N PRO A 310 -15.81 -13.57 -6.75
CA PRO A 310 -16.95 -12.66 -6.72
C PRO A 310 -18.23 -13.31 -6.17
N ALA A 311 -18.38 -14.63 -6.26
CA ALA A 311 -19.57 -15.34 -5.82
C ALA A 311 -19.47 -15.74 -4.33
N THR A 312 -18.29 -16.14 -3.88
CA THR A 312 -18.11 -16.65 -2.50
C THR A 312 -17.46 -15.65 -1.55
N HIS A 313 -16.89 -14.54 -2.06
CA HIS A 313 -16.08 -13.57 -1.31
C HIS A 313 -14.91 -14.22 -0.57
N ARG A 314 -14.47 -15.39 -1.04
CA ARG A 314 -13.25 -16.05 -0.57
C ARG A 314 -12.06 -15.47 -1.32
N SER A 315 -10.92 -15.46 -0.66
CA SER A 315 -9.70 -14.92 -1.23
C SER A 315 -8.57 -15.96 -1.21
N VAL A 316 -7.76 -15.97 -2.26
CA VAL A 316 -6.52 -16.75 -2.35
C VAL A 316 -5.38 -15.81 -2.75
N ILE A 317 -4.15 -16.17 -2.39
CA ILE A 317 -2.98 -15.50 -2.93
C ILE A 317 -2.54 -16.31 -4.15
N ALA A 318 -2.57 -15.68 -5.32
CA ALA A 318 -2.28 -16.29 -6.60
C ALA A 318 -0.98 -15.72 -7.18
N VAL A 319 -0.22 -16.58 -7.86
CA VAL A 319 0.92 -16.18 -8.70
C VAL A 319 0.40 -16.02 -10.12
N LEU A 320 0.75 -14.91 -10.75
CA LEU A 320 0.48 -14.63 -12.14
C LEU A 320 1.80 -14.85 -12.90
N GLU A 321 1.81 -15.88 -13.74
CA GLU A 321 2.93 -16.14 -14.64
C GLU A 321 3.06 -14.98 -15.64
N PRO A 322 4.27 -14.58 -16.03
CA PRO A 322 4.48 -13.71 -17.17
C PRO A 322 3.85 -14.38 -18.41
N GLY A 323 2.99 -13.65 -19.11
CA GLY A 323 2.45 -14.09 -20.41
C GLY A 323 3.51 -14.15 -21.50
#